data_AF-A0A963N9U8-F1
#
_entry.id   AF-A0A963N9U8-F1
#
_cell.length_a   1.000
_cell.length_b   1.000
_cell.length_c   1.000
_cell.angle_alpha   90.00
_cell.angle_beta   90.00
_cell.angle_gamma   90.00
#
_symmetry.space_group_name_H-M   'P 1'
#
loop_
_entity.id
_entity.type
_entity.pdbx_description
1 polymer ?
#
loop_
_entity_poly.entity_id
_entity_poly.type
_entity_poly.pdbx_seq_one_letter_code
_entity_poly.pdbx_strand_id
1 'polypeptide(L)'
;VTRSRRPERKIALSLSGKVVGRERITVPAGTFDALKVEVEGFYNVSDTQKKWTGTVAQALWYAAAVKHAVKWTYEDTTGHRTVHRYGYELVEYRPGP
;
A
#
# COMPACT_ATOMS: atom_id res chain seq x y z
N VAL A 1 26.13 -18.79 25.40
CA VAL A 1 25.57 -18.88 24.04
C VAL A 1 25.13 -17.49 23.59
N THR A 2 25.91 -16.87 22.71
CA THR A 2 25.75 -15.46 22.31
C THR A 2 24.46 -15.27 21.52
N ARG A 3 23.51 -14.48 22.03
CA ARG A 3 22.36 -14.01 21.26
C ARG A 3 22.88 -13.19 20.08
N SER A 4 22.74 -13.72 18.87
CA SER A 4 22.97 -12.98 17.62
C SER A 4 22.10 -11.72 17.61
N ARG A 5 22.69 -10.57 17.96
CA ARG A 5 22.05 -9.26 17.88
C ARG A 5 21.90 -8.93 16.40
N ARG A 6 20.72 -9.20 15.82
CA ARG A 6 20.42 -8.76 14.45
C ARG A 6 20.67 -7.25 14.37
N PRO A 7 21.37 -6.75 13.35
CA PRO A 7 21.58 -5.32 13.20
C PRO A 7 20.22 -4.61 13.16
N GLU A 8 20.12 -3.54 13.94
CA GLU A 8 18.88 -2.79 14.09
C GLU A 8 18.59 -2.04 12.79
N ARG A 9 17.47 -2.38 12.13
CA ARG A 9 17.03 -1.73 10.89
C ARG A 9 16.13 -0.55 11.26
N LYS A 10 16.54 0.66 10.91
CA LYS A 10 15.74 1.89 11.07
C LYS A 10 15.03 2.19 9.76
N ILE A 11 13.73 2.41 9.83
CA ILE A 11 12.89 2.80 8.69
C ILE A 11 12.20 4.11 9.08
N ALA A 12 12.46 5.18 8.34
CA ALA A 12 11.71 6.42 8.42
C ALA A 12 10.82 6.52 7.17
N LEU A 13 9.52 6.66 7.38
CA LEU A 13 8.51 6.66 6.33
C LEU A 13 7.73 7.97 6.41
N SER A 14 7.60 8.66 5.27
CA SER A 14 6.75 9.84 5.11
C SER A 14 5.76 9.56 4.00
N LEU A 15 4.46 9.58 4.32
CA LEU A 15 3.38 9.32 3.38
C LEU A 15 2.36 10.46 3.43
N SER A 16 1.84 10.82 2.26
CA SER A 16 0.72 11.74 2.08
C SER A 16 -0.38 11.04 1.30
N GLY A 17 -1.62 11.18 1.75
CA GLY A 17 -2.79 10.59 1.11
C GLY A 17 -3.81 11.65 0.72
N LYS A 18 -4.41 11.51 -0.46
CA LYS A 18 -5.49 12.39 -0.95
C LYS A 18 -6.63 11.57 -1.54
N VAL A 19 -7.87 11.94 -1.23
CA VAL A 19 -9.04 11.45 -1.96
C VAL A 19 -9.05 12.12 -3.33
N VAL A 20 -8.93 11.35 -4.40
CA VAL A 20 -8.86 11.90 -5.77
C VAL A 20 -10.21 11.89 -6.48
N GLY A 21 -11.18 11.11 -5.99
CA GLY A 21 -12.52 11.12 -6.55
C GLY A 21 -13.33 9.89 -6.20
N ARG A 22 -14.55 9.84 -6.75
CA ARG A 22 -15.40 8.66 -6.76
C ARG A 22 -15.26 7.94 -8.10
N GLU A 23 -15.12 6.63 -8.05
CA GLU A 23 -15.01 5.77 -9.22
C GLU A 23 -15.95 4.57 -9.07
N ARG A 24 -16.61 4.20 -10.17
CA ARG A 24 -17.36 2.94 -10.24
C ARG A 24 -16.39 1.85 -10.69
N ILE A 25 -16.02 0.95 -9.78
CA ILE A 25 -15.00 -0.08 -10.00
C ILE A 25 -15.60 -1.48 -9.97
N THR A 26 -15.13 -2.36 -10.86
CA THR A 26 -15.51 -3.78 -10.89
C THR A 26 -14.33 -4.64 -10.46
N VAL A 27 -14.58 -5.55 -9.54
CA VAL A 27 -13.66 -6.57 -9.01
C VAL A 27 -14.40 -7.92 -9.00
N PRO A 28 -13.76 -9.05 -8.70
CA PRO A 28 -14.47 -10.34 -8.75
C PRO A 28 -15.68 -10.43 -7.81
N ALA A 29 -15.68 -9.71 -6.68
CA ALA A 29 -16.83 -9.62 -5.77
C ALA A 29 -18.01 -8.78 -6.29
N GLY A 30 -17.88 -8.11 -7.44
CA GLY A 30 -18.91 -7.29 -8.05
C GLY A 30 -18.47 -5.86 -8.37
N THR A 31 -19.45 -4.99 -8.61
CA THR A 31 -19.24 -3.58 -8.94
C THR A 31 -19.63 -2.67 -7.78
N PHE A 32 -18.76 -1.72 -7.45
CA PHE A 32 -18.92 -0.83 -6.30
C PHE A 32 -18.68 0.62 -6.71
N ASP A 33 -19.45 1.54 -6.11
CA ASP A 33 -19.09 2.95 -6.09
C ASP A 33 -18.08 3.17 -4.95
N ALA A 34 -16.84 3.49 -5.31
CA ALA A 34 -15.71 3.58 -4.39
C ALA A 34 -15.08 4.97 -4.39
N LEU A 35 -14.54 5.40 -3.25
CA LEU A 35 -13.64 6.53 -3.17
C LEU A 35 -12.23 6.05 -3.51
N LYS A 36 -11.61 6.63 -4.54
CA LYS A 36 -10.20 6.42 -4.82
C LYS A 36 -9.37 7.34 -3.94
N VAL A 37 -8.41 6.77 -3.22
CA VAL A 37 -7.39 7.51 -2.46
C VAL A 37 -6.04 7.17 -3.05
N GLU A 38 -5.28 8.19 -3.41
CA GLU A 38 -3.88 8.06 -3.82
C GLU A 38 -2.99 8.37 -2.64
N VAL A 39 -2.01 7.51 -2.39
CA VAL A 39 -1.01 7.66 -1.34
C VAL A 39 0.36 7.65 -1.98
N GLU A 40 1.15 8.67 -1.71
CA GLU A 40 2.51 8.80 -2.21
C GLU A 40 3.46 9.16 -1.07
N GLY A 41 4.74 8.87 -1.26
CA GLY A 41 5.74 9.30 -0.30
C GLY A 41 7.10 8.70 -0.54
N PHE A 42 7.92 8.75 0.51
CA PHE A 42 9.29 8.29 0.48
C PHE A 42 9.65 7.58 1.77
N TYR A 43 10.58 6.64 1.66
CA TYR A 43 11.17 5.98 2.80
C TYR A 43 12.69 6.15 2.82
N ASN A 44 13.25 6.16 4.01
CA ASN A 44 14.68 6.08 4.27
C ASN A 44 14.92 4.87 5.16
N VAL A 45 15.71 3.91 4.68
CA VAL A 45 16.13 2.76 5.46
C VAL A 45 17.63 2.84 5.73
N SER A 46 18.02 2.52 6.95
CA SER A 46 19.41 2.33 7.33
C SER A 46 19.56 1.12 8.24
N ASP A 47 20.64 0.37 8.02
CA ASP A 47 21.16 -0.62 8.96
C ASP A 47 22.65 -0.34 9.23
N THR A 48 23.33 -1.26 9.91
CA THR A 48 24.76 -1.09 10.27
C THR A 48 25.70 -1.09 9.06
N GLN A 49 25.26 -1.55 7.89
CA GLN A 49 26.08 -1.72 6.68
C GLN A 49 25.65 -0.82 5.52
N LYS A 50 24.35 -0.55 5.37
CA LYS A 50 23.80 0.09 4.18
C LYS A 50 22.73 1.12 4.54
N LYS A 51 22.60 2.11 3.66
CA LYS A 51 21.49 3.06 3.62
C LYS A 51 20.88 3.03 2.23
N TRP A 52 19.57 3.08 2.15
CA TRP A 52 18.86 3.20 0.89
C TRP A 52 17.56 3.95 1.07
N THR A 53 17.14 4.60 0.00
CA THR A 53 15.92 5.39 -0.05
C THR A 53 15.05 4.92 -1.20
N GLY A 54 13.79 5.28 -1.13
CA GLY A 54 12.82 4.86 -2.12
C GLY A 54 11.58 5.72 -2.10
N THR A 55 10.82 5.63 -3.18
CA THR A 55 9.47 6.18 -3.26
C THR A 55 8.45 5.11 -3.01
N VAL A 56 7.27 5.51 -2.55
CA VAL A 56 6.08 4.68 -2.42
C VAL A 56 4.96 5.34 -3.21
N ALA A 57 4.25 4.55 -4.00
CA ALA A 57 3.02 4.95 -4.67
C ALA A 57 1.96 3.87 -4.43
N GLN A 58 0.78 4.27 -3.96
CA GLN A 58 -0.34 3.37 -3.71
C GLN A 58 -1.65 4.02 -4.16
N ALA A 59 -2.61 3.19 -4.52
CA ALA A 59 -3.99 3.61 -4.62
C ALA A 59 -4.89 2.60 -3.91
N LEU A 60 -5.90 3.06 -3.19
CA LEU A 60 -6.97 2.23 -2.62
C LEU A 60 -8.32 2.72 -3.13
N TRP A 61 -9.23 1.78 -3.37
CA TRP A 61 -10.62 2.04 -3.72
C TRP A 61 -11.50 1.59 -2.56
N TYR A 62 -11.95 2.54 -1.73
CA TYR A 62 -12.78 2.27 -0.56
C TYR A 62 -14.27 2.31 -0.94
N ALA A 63 -14.98 1.19 -0.79
CA ALA A 63 -16.41 1.13 -1.01
C ALA A 63 -17.15 1.12 0.35
N ALA A 64 -17.97 2.15 0.59
CA ALA A 64 -18.70 2.29 1.84
C ALA A 64 -19.71 1.17 2.08
N ALA A 65 -20.29 0.61 1.00
CA ALA A 65 -21.25 -0.49 1.05
C ALA A 65 -20.68 -1.75 1.73
N VAL A 66 -19.37 -2.00 1.58
CA VAL A 66 -18.68 -3.13 2.22
C VAL A 66 -17.77 -2.70 3.36
N LYS A 67 -17.64 -1.38 3.62
CA LYS A 67 -16.78 -0.76 4.64
C LYS A 67 -15.30 -1.18 4.55
N HIS A 68 -14.85 -1.50 3.34
CA HIS A 68 -13.49 -1.97 3.07
C HIS A 68 -12.98 -1.46 1.72
N ALA A 69 -11.66 -1.54 1.53
CA ALA A 69 -11.05 -1.36 0.22
C ALA A 69 -11.35 -2.57 -0.66
N VAL A 70 -11.99 -2.32 -1.81
CA VAL A 70 -12.33 -3.37 -2.79
C VAL A 70 -11.17 -3.63 -3.76
N LYS A 71 -10.26 -2.67 -3.89
CA LYS A 71 -9.01 -2.79 -4.64
C LYS A 71 -7.92 -1.99 -3.95
N TRP A 72 -6.69 -2.48 -4.05
CA TRP A 72 -5.50 -1.74 -3.65
C TRP A 72 -4.34 -2.06 -4.58
N THR A 73 -3.51 -1.06 -4.84
CA THR A 73 -2.26 -1.18 -5.60
C THR A 73 -1.12 -0.59 -4.80
N TYR A 74 0.06 -1.16 -4.98
CA TYR A 74 1.29 -0.73 -4.36
C TYR A 74 2.45 -0.86 -5.33
N GLU A 75 3.27 0.18 -5.37
CA GLU A 75 4.57 0.17 -6.00
C GLU A 75 5.58 0.90 -5.11
N ASP A 76 6.79 0.36 -5.03
CA ASP A 76 7.92 1.07 -4.43
C ASP A 76 9.19 0.96 -5.27
N THR A 77 10.12 1.88 -5.00
CA THR A 77 11.43 1.92 -5.63
C THR A 77 12.52 1.83 -4.59
N THR A 78 13.70 1.32 -4.95
CA THR A 78 14.95 1.56 -4.23
C THR A 78 15.89 2.29 -5.19
N GLY A 79 16.22 3.54 -4.87
CA GLY A 79 16.82 4.45 -5.85
C GLY A 79 15.88 4.63 -7.05
N HIS A 80 16.37 4.32 -8.25
CA HIS A 80 15.59 4.43 -9.49
C HIS A 80 14.91 3.13 -9.94
N ARG A 81 15.07 2.03 -9.19
CA ARG A 81 14.56 0.72 -9.60
C ARG A 81 13.30 0.36 -8.82
N THR A 82 12.21 0.06 -9.52
CA THR A 82 11.02 -0.56 -8.90
C THR A 82 11.41 -1.90 -8.27
N VAL A 83 11.10 -2.08 -6.98
CA VAL A 83 11.46 -3.30 -6.24
C VAL A 83 10.23 -4.15 -5.96
N HIS A 84 9.15 -3.52 -5.53
CA HIS A 84 7.90 -4.20 -5.29
C HIS A 84 6.78 -3.57 -6.11
N ARG A 85 5.96 -4.43 -6.72
CA ARG A 85 4.70 -4.07 -7.36
C ARG A 85 3.71 -5.18 -7.09
N TYR A 86 2.67 -4.88 -6.32
CA TYR A 86 1.63 -5.84 -5.97
C TYR A 86 0.33 -5.12 -5.63
N GLY A 87 -0.74 -5.88 -5.46
CA GLY A 87 -2.05 -5.35 -5.16
C GLY A 87 -3.00 -6.48 -4.82
N TYR A 88 -4.24 -6.12 -4.48
CA TYR A 88 -5.31 -7.08 -4.27
C TYR A 88 -6.63 -6.53 -4.80
N GLU A 89 -7.54 -7.45 -5.08
CA GLU A 89 -8.94 -7.18 -5.40
C GLU A 89 -9.83 -8.04 -4.52
N LEU A 90 -10.97 -7.50 -4.11
CA LEU A 90 -11.95 -8.23 -3.31
C LEU A 90 -12.58 -9.33 -4.16
N VAL A 91 -12.41 -10.58 -3.72
CA VAL A 91 -12.88 -11.75 -4.47
C VAL A 91 -14.31 -12.12 -4.12
N GLU A 92 -14.68 -12.02 -2.84
CA GLU A 92 -16.02 -12.32 -2.36
C GLU A 92 -16.36 -11.43 -1.15
N TYR A 93 -17.63 -11.06 -1.00
CA TYR A 93 -18.17 -10.43 0.20
C TYR A 93 -19.60 -10.90 0.44
N ARG A 94 -19.89 -11.27 1.70
CA ARG A 94 -21.24 -11.62 2.14
C ARG A 94 -21.70 -10.58 3.17
N PRO A 95 -22.73 -9.78 2.86
CA PRO A 95 -23.35 -8.92 3.85
C PRO A 95 -23.81 -9.76 5.05
N GLY A 96 -23.70 -9.20 6.25
CA GLY A 96 -24.38 -9.77 7.41
C GLY A 96 -25.90 -9.76 7.21
N PRO A 97 -26.64 -10.60 7.97
CA PRO A 97 -28.11 -10.55 7.99
C PRO A 97 -28.64 -9.18 8.40
#